data_AF-A0A6J6C8W3-F1
#
_entry.id   AF-A0A6J6C8W3-F1
#
_cell.length_a   1.000
_cell.length_b   1.000
_cell.length_c   1.000
_cell.angle_alpha   90.00
_cell.angle_beta   90.00
_cell.angle_gamma   90.00
#
_symmetry.space_group_name_H-M   'P 1'
#
loop_
_entity.id
_entity.type
_entity.pdbx_description
1 polymer ?
#
loop_
_entity_poly.entity_id
_entity_poly.type
_entity_poly.pdbx_seq_one_letter_code
_entity_poly.pdbx_strand_id
1 'polypeptide(L)'
;MFSKKLRQRSCIACRGLDNRTDLIRTVLVGNEIKVDLNHRMPGRGAWLHSKCFQVAVERKAFNRSFKYEGQIKATELEDYLKNLSN
;
A
#
# COMPACT_ATOMS: atom_id res chain seq x y z
N MET A 1 6.11 -1.60 -31.87
CA MET A 1 6.51 -1.40 -30.46
C MET A 1 5.56 -2.20 -29.58
N PHE A 2 6.01 -3.31 -29.00
CA PHE A 2 5.19 -4.04 -28.04
C PHE A 2 5.16 -3.25 -26.73
N SER A 3 4.09 -2.48 -26.52
CA SER A 3 3.88 -1.80 -25.24
C SER A 3 3.79 -2.87 -24.16
N LYS A 4 4.85 -3.01 -23.36
CA LYS A 4 4.96 -4.05 -22.34
C LYS A 4 3.83 -3.80 -21.34
N LYS A 5 2.76 -4.61 -21.40
CA LYS A 5 1.62 -4.49 -20.49
C LYS A 5 2.14 -4.64 -19.06
N LEU A 6 2.29 -3.52 -18.36
CA LEU A 6 2.79 -3.51 -17.01
C LEU A 6 1.81 -4.28 -16.14
N ARG A 7 2.35 -5.08 -15.22
CA ARG A 7 1.57 -5.92 -14.35
C ARG A 7 0.75 -5.03 -13.41
N GLN A 8 -0.57 -5.00 -13.63
CA GLN A 8 -1.48 -4.19 -12.83
C GLN A 8 -1.73 -4.80 -11.44
N ARG A 9 -2.11 -3.93 -10.51
CA ARG A 9 -2.46 -4.24 -9.13
C ARG A 9 -3.69 -3.45 -8.72
N SER A 10 -4.45 -3.98 -7.76
CA SER A 10 -5.64 -3.33 -7.22
C SER A 10 -5.29 -2.61 -5.92
N CYS A 11 -5.68 -1.34 -5.82
CA CYS A 11 -5.58 -0.60 -4.57
C CYS A 11 -6.52 -1.19 -3.52
N ILE A 12 -6.01 -1.44 -2.30
CA ILE A 12 -6.79 -2.03 -1.20
C ILE A 12 -7.95 -1.16 -0.71
N ALA A 13 -7.90 0.15 -0.98
CA ALA A 13 -8.89 1.11 -0.50
C ALA A 13 -10.00 1.37 -1.54
N CYS A 14 -9.64 1.77 -2.76
CA CYS A 14 -10.59 2.13 -3.81
C CYS A 14 -10.89 1.01 -4.80
N ARG A 15 -10.17 -0.12 -4.73
CA ARG A 15 -10.24 -1.26 -5.67
C ARG A 15 -9.85 -0.96 -7.12
N GLY A 16 -9.53 0.29 -7.47
CA GLY A 16 -9.02 0.67 -8.78
C GLY A 16 -7.76 -0.10 -9.17
N LEU A 17 -7.64 -0.42 -10.45
CA LEU A 17 -6.50 -1.11 -11.05
C LEU A 17 -5.53 -0.10 -11.64
N ASP A 18 -4.25 -0.22 -11.31
CA ASP A 18 -3.20 0.61 -11.90
C ASP A 18 -1.88 -0.15 -12.02
N ASN A 19 -0.88 0.42 -12.67
CA ASN A 19 0.43 -0.21 -12.76
C ASN A 19 1.10 -0.26 -11.39
N ARG A 20 2.00 -1.21 -11.24
CA ARG A 20 2.80 -1.36 -10.02
C ARG A 20 3.56 -0.08 -9.64
N THR A 21 3.96 0.72 -10.62
CA THR A 21 4.69 1.99 -10.43
C THR A 21 3.82 3.12 -9.91
N ASP A 22 2.51 3.05 -10.15
CA ASP A 22 1.52 4.05 -9.74
C ASP A 22 0.93 3.74 -8.35
N LEU A 23 1.39 2.66 -7.73
CA LEU A 23 0.94 2.14 -6.44
C LEU A 23 2.12 1.95 -5.50
N ILE A 24 1.91 2.24 -4.22
CA ILE A 24 2.87 1.98 -3.16
C ILE A 24 2.61 0.57 -2.64
N ARG A 25 3.63 -0.30 -2.66
CA ARG A 25 3.57 -1.57 -1.94
C ARG A 25 3.79 -1.31 -0.46
N THR A 26 2.90 -1.86 0.35
CA THR A 26 3.00 -1.86 1.80
C THR A 26 3.08 -3.28 2.33
N VAL A 27 3.80 -3.47 3.42
CA VAL A 27 3.84 -4.74 4.16
C VAL A 27 3.57 -4.47 5.63
N LEU A 28 3.05 -5.46 6.34
CA LEU A 28 2.86 -5.40 7.79
C LEU A 28 4.03 -6.12 8.48
N VAL A 29 4.73 -5.43 9.37
CA VAL A 29 5.79 -5.99 10.22
C VAL A 29 5.38 -5.80 11.68
N GLY A 30 5.04 -6.90 12.37
CA GLY A 30 4.38 -6.82 13.67
C GLY A 30 3.02 -6.15 13.52
N ASN A 31 2.87 -4.92 14.03
CA ASN A 31 1.68 -4.09 13.88
C ASN A 31 1.94 -2.77 13.11
N GLU A 32 3.10 -2.62 12.47
CA GLU A 32 3.48 -1.41 11.74
C GLU A 32 3.45 -1.63 10.22
N ILE A 33 2.87 -0.68 9.49
CA ILE A 33 2.96 -0.63 8.03
C ILE A 33 4.31 -0.08 7.60
N LYS A 34 5.03 -0.86 6.79
CA LYS A 34 6.28 -0.48 6.15
C LYS A 34 6.08 -0.23 4.66
N VAL A 35 6.84 0.73 4.12
CA VAL A 35 6.87 1.03 2.70
C VAL A 35 7.90 0.14 1.99
N ASP A 36 7.47 -0.64 0.99
CA ASP A 36 8.36 -1.55 0.27
C ASP A 36 8.51 -1.16 -1.21
N LEU A 37 9.25 -0.08 -1.47
CA LEU A 37 9.47 0.45 -2.83
C LEU A 37 10.16 -0.52 -3.77
N ASN A 38 11.03 -1.37 -3.22
CA ASN A 38 11.83 -2.32 -4.00
C ASN A 38 11.12 -3.67 -4.20
N HIS A 39 9.99 -3.88 -3.54
CA HIS A 39 9.21 -5.12 -3.57
C HIS A 39 10.00 -6.34 -3.08
N ARG A 40 10.85 -6.14 -2.06
CA ARG A 40 11.76 -7.17 -1.53
C ARG A 40 11.44 -7.56 -0.09
N MET A 41 10.55 -6.84 0.59
CA MET A 41 10.22 -7.17 1.98
C MET A 41 9.40 -8.47 2.05
N PRO A 42 9.76 -9.39 2.96
CA PRO A 42 9.06 -10.65 3.11
C PRO A 42 7.64 -10.44 3.65
N GLY A 43 6.77 -11.43 3.39
CA GLY A 43 5.39 -11.43 3.89
C GLY A 43 4.35 -10.94 2.89
N ARG A 44 3.11 -10.86 3.37
CA ARG A 44 1.96 -10.43 2.57
C ARG A 44 2.06 -8.94 2.28
N GLY A 45 2.12 -8.59 1.00
CA GLY A 45 2.09 -7.20 0.55
C GLY A 45 0.69 -6.75 0.15
N ALA A 46 0.43 -5.46 0.32
CA ALA A 46 -0.77 -4.77 -0.11
C ALA A 46 -0.39 -3.59 -1.01
N TRP A 47 -1.29 -3.17 -1.90
CA TRP A 47 -1.04 -2.06 -2.83
C TRP A 47 -1.97 -0.90 -2.53
N LEU A 48 -1.44 0.32 -2.55
CA LEU A 48 -2.17 1.52 -2.15
C LEU A 48 -1.82 2.69 -3.07
N HIS A 49 -2.82 3.39 -3.60
CA HIS A 49 -2.57 4.71 -4.20
C HIS A 49 -2.23 5.71 -3.09
N SER A 50 -1.26 6.59 -3.29
CA SER A 50 -0.90 7.63 -2.31
C SER A 50 -2.11 8.42 -1.79
N LYS A 51 -2.97 8.88 -2.72
CA LYS A 51 -4.23 9.59 -2.41
C LYS A 51 -5.28 8.79 -1.65
N CYS A 52 -5.12 7.47 -1.53
CA CYS A 52 -6.09 6.59 -0.89
C CYS A 52 -5.77 6.26 0.57
N PHE A 53 -4.74 6.87 1.16
CA PHE A 53 -4.31 6.57 2.53
C PHE A 53 -5.41 6.76 3.57
N GLN A 54 -6.05 7.93 3.62
CA GLN A 54 -7.12 8.21 4.59
C GLN A 54 -8.27 7.20 4.48
N VAL A 55 -8.74 6.93 3.26
CA VAL A 55 -9.79 5.93 2.99
C VAL A 55 -9.35 4.53 3.44
N ALA A 56 -8.07 4.17 3.29
CA ALA A 56 -7.56 2.88 3.73
C ALA A 56 -7.59 2.74 5.25
N VAL A 57 -7.26 3.80 5.99
CA VAL A 57 -7.29 3.85 7.45
C VAL A 57 -8.74 3.78 7.96
N GLU A 58 -9.60 4.69 7.50
CA GLU A 58 -11.01 4.79 7.93
C GLU A 58 -11.75 3.47 7.73
N ARG A 59 -11.55 2.85 6.56
CA ARG A 59 -12.22 1.60 6.22
C ARG A 59 -11.53 0.38 6.78
N LYS A 60 -10.45 0.47 7.57
CA LYS A 60 -9.64 -0.68 8.03
C LYS A 60 -9.20 -1.60 6.88
N ALA A 61 -8.83 -1.01 5.74
CA ALA A 61 -8.41 -1.76 4.55
C ALA A 61 -7.11 -2.52 4.78
N PHE A 62 -6.18 -1.95 5.57
CA PHE A 62 -4.95 -2.63 5.95
C PHE A 62 -5.23 -3.90 6.76
N ASN A 63 -6.07 -3.83 7.79
CA ASN A 63 -6.46 -5.01 8.59
C ASN A 63 -6.99 -6.14 7.71
N ARG A 64 -7.93 -5.83 6.81
CA ARG A 64 -8.48 -6.82 5.88
C ARG A 64 -7.41 -7.38 4.94
N SER A 65 -6.56 -6.54 4.37
CA SER A 65 -5.54 -6.96 3.42
C SER A 65 -4.49 -7.84 4.08
N PHE A 66 -4.06 -7.50 5.30
CA PHE A 66 -3.05 -8.26 6.02
C PHE A 66 -3.62 -9.44 6.83
N LYS A 67 -4.95 -9.52 6.99
CA LYS A 67 -5.63 -10.45 7.91
C LYS A 67 -5.11 -10.29 9.34
N TYR A 68 -5.02 -9.04 9.79
CA TYR A 68 -4.53 -8.69 11.11
C TYR A 68 -5.67 -8.17 11.98
N GLU A 69 -5.81 -8.76 13.16
CA GLU A 69 -6.77 -8.36 14.18
C GLU A 69 -6.09 -7.40 15.17
N GLY A 70 -6.72 -6.24 15.41
CA GLY A 70 -6.19 -5.21 16.31
C GLY A 70 -5.72 -3.94 15.60
N GLN A 71 -5.06 -3.06 16.35
CA GLN A 71 -4.61 -1.78 15.85
C GLN A 71 -3.37 -1.93 14.96
N ILE A 72 -3.43 -1.36 13.77
CA ILE A 72 -2.28 -1.19 12.87
C ILE A 72 -1.80 0.25 13.01
N LYS A 73 -0.49 0.40 13.15
CA LYS A 73 0.22 1.68 13.05
C LYS A 73 0.67 1.88 11.60
N ALA A 74 0.55 3.10 11.10
CA ALA A 74 0.93 3.45 9.73
C ALA A 74 1.74 4.74 9.69
N THR A 75 2.48 5.03 10.77
CA THR A 75 3.21 6.29 10.94
C THR A 75 4.30 6.44 9.88
N GLU A 76 5.04 5.36 9.58
CA GLU A 76 6.07 5.41 8.53
C GLU A 76 5.47 5.68 7.14
N LEU A 77 4.35 5.03 6.81
CA LEU A 77 3.66 5.27 5.56
C LEU A 77 3.13 6.70 5.47
N GLU A 78 2.58 7.23 6.55
CA GLU A 78 2.10 8.61 6.61
C GLU A 78 3.23 9.62 6.38
N ASP A 79 4.36 9.44 7.07
CA ASP A 79 5.54 10.29 6.89
C ASP A 79 6.11 10.20 5.48
N TYR A 80 6.17 8.99 4.91
CA TYR A 80 6.58 8.79 3.53
C TYR A 80 5.67 9.55 2.55
N LEU A 81 4.35 9.50 2.75
CA LEU A 81 3.38 10.19 1.90
C LEU A 81 3.48 11.71 2.00
N LYS A 82 3.71 12.25 3.21
CA LYS A 82 3.93 13.70 3.42
C LYS A 82 5.15 14.20 2.65
N ASN A 83 6.23 13.42 2.63
CA ASN A 83 7.47 13.76 1.92
C ASN A 83 7.39 13.58 0.40
N LEU A 84 6.37 12.88 -0.11
CA LEU A 84 6.12 12.69 -1.55
C LEU A 84 5.41 13.87 -2.19
N SER A 85 4.73 14.68 -1.38
CA SER A 85 3.97 15.87 -1.79
C SER A 85 4.76 17.17 -1.73
N ASN A 86 6.05 17.11 -1.36
CA ASN A 86 7.02 18.21 -1.43
C ASN A 86 7.99 17.96 -2.59
#